data_AF-A0A961MCX4-F1
#
_entry.id   AF-A0A961MCX4-F1
#
_cell.length_a   1.000
_cell.length_b   1.000
_cell.length_c   1.000
_cell.angle_alpha   90.00
_cell.angle_beta   90.00
_cell.angle_gamma   90.00
#
_symmetry.space_group_name_H-M   'P 1'
#
loop_
_entity.id
_entity.type
_entity.pdbx_description
1 polymer ?
#
loop_
_entity_poly.entity_id
_entity_poly.type
_entity_poly.pdbx_seq_one_letter_code
_entity_poly.pdbx_strand_id
1 'polypeptide(L)'
;MSEDQPVADLIEAAPRGFSLAFAVFFFAFGIAAGFLLAFTGLGFLEDSAGVIAGVFLGTILITALVGMVLLLFRRRILRALFGMAEVQVEHLAGPLAGVAQGVALRDPEAAVGSANRLIRAVMARYAWLSTRRWIMTSLTALIAAMAALAGTALLFKQNALLGQQMVLMAEQNRRIAQQNDLLEQQSELAEAARNAGLASEVSVVVGLLGDATDTLAEDGRLNTADLPRSLVFRLIDLSQRLRPYRFLDPGINAANDDDHGQIAMRRRRAVLASAWERIASENDWSGEPAPIDLIDRAASPERGQLLRAMLASGIRDFTGLIDGRLNLEFAYGPRLEIGDAVMRQVGMPFGDLSHAWLRRVDLSGARLPNIRFRGSDLQAVTFAGLPGGDTDLVGADFSGAALVDCTFSHAFAMAAVFDDALLIGADFRDAGLAAASLRNAVLIAPRWEGALLAYADLDGAYVFGVDPLAEIAAAAQGFDPGLYRADPVAVQAVVDATIWSYHDAALIAERTGGAQAWRLVRTGAFD
;
A
#
# COMPACT_ATOMS: atom_id res chain seq x y z
N MET A 1 22.46 94.83 -69.87
CA MET A 1 21.48 94.55 -70.94
C MET A 1 21.55 93.06 -71.20
N SER A 2 20.79 92.30 -70.41
CA SER A 2 19.55 91.58 -70.79
C SER A 2 19.93 90.20 -71.35
N GLU A 3 19.39 89.06 -70.95
CA GLU A 3 18.25 88.71 -70.09
C GLU A 3 18.43 87.21 -69.74
N ASP A 4 17.91 86.82 -68.56
CA ASP A 4 17.46 85.51 -68.11
C ASP A 4 18.39 84.28 -67.89
N GLN A 5 18.37 83.88 -66.61
CA GLN A 5 18.85 82.69 -65.90
C GLN A 5 17.82 81.51 -65.97
N PRO A 6 18.01 80.33 -65.30
CA PRO A 6 19.24 79.59 -64.98
C PRO A 6 19.11 78.04 -65.14
N VAL A 7 20.30 77.43 -65.02
CA VAL A 7 20.64 76.06 -64.61
C VAL A 7 19.69 75.41 -63.58
N ALA A 8 19.03 74.32 -63.97
CA ALA A 8 18.48 73.31 -63.07
C ALA A 8 18.60 71.92 -63.74
N ASP A 9 18.86 70.89 -62.94
CA ASP A 9 18.82 69.44 -63.23
C ASP A 9 20.06 68.78 -63.84
N LEU A 10 21.04 68.46 -62.98
CA LEU A 10 21.93 67.30 -63.17
C LEU A 10 22.55 66.80 -61.84
N ILE A 11 21.72 66.51 -60.84
CA ILE A 11 22.04 65.59 -59.75
C ILE A 11 20.79 64.77 -59.43
N GLU A 12 20.75 63.50 -59.84
CA GLU A 12 20.22 62.35 -59.06
C GLU A 12 20.02 61.13 -59.98
N ALA A 13 20.87 60.11 -59.82
CA ALA A 13 20.48 58.73 -60.10
C ALA A 13 21.35 57.76 -59.29
N ALA A 14 21.30 57.88 -57.95
CA ALA A 14 21.61 56.75 -57.08
C ALA A 14 20.46 55.71 -57.19
N PRO A 15 20.73 54.41 -57.13
CA PRO A 15 19.69 53.39 -57.26
C PRO A 15 18.77 53.42 -56.02
N ARG A 16 17.58 54.01 -56.14
CA ARG A 16 16.50 53.87 -55.14
C ARG A 16 15.91 52.46 -55.24
N GLY A 17 16.60 51.50 -54.63
CA GLY A 17 16.24 50.10 -54.56
C GLY A 17 15.98 49.62 -53.14
N PHE A 18 15.16 50.34 -52.37
CA PHE A 18 14.52 49.83 -51.16
C PHE A 18 13.12 50.44 -51.13
N SER A 19 12.12 49.70 -51.58
CA SER A 19 10.78 50.24 -51.77
C SER A 19 10.18 50.61 -50.42
N LEU A 20 9.60 51.81 -50.33
CA LEU A 20 8.85 52.31 -49.17
C LEU A 20 7.86 51.25 -48.62
N ALA A 21 7.32 50.40 -49.50
CA ALA A 21 6.47 49.26 -49.14
C ALA A 21 7.14 48.24 -48.21
N PHE A 22 8.44 47.97 -48.37
CA PHE A 22 9.19 47.04 -47.52
C PHE A 22 9.43 47.62 -46.11
N ALA A 23 9.73 48.92 -46.02
CA ALA A 23 9.84 49.64 -44.76
C ALA A 23 8.49 49.69 -44.03
N VAL A 24 7.39 49.96 -44.75
CA VAL A 24 6.03 49.95 -44.19
C VAL A 24 5.62 48.55 -43.70
N PHE A 25 5.99 47.49 -44.41
CA PHE A 25 5.69 46.12 -43.99
C PHE A 25 6.44 45.72 -42.72
N PHE A 26 7.75 45.98 -42.65
CA PHE A 26 8.53 45.72 -41.42
C PHE A 26 8.08 46.58 -40.24
N PHE A 27 7.69 47.83 -40.50
CA PHE A 27 7.14 48.72 -39.50
C PHE A 27 5.79 48.24 -38.98
N ALA A 28 4.89 47.81 -39.87
CA ALA A 28 3.59 47.24 -39.50
C ALA A 28 3.75 45.92 -38.74
N PHE A 29 4.69 45.05 -39.16
CA PHE A 29 5.02 43.81 -38.46
C PHE A 29 5.64 44.08 -37.09
N GLY A 30 6.55 45.06 -36.99
CA GLY A 30 7.15 45.50 -35.74
C GLY A 30 6.14 46.11 -34.77
N ILE A 31 5.17 46.87 -35.26
CA ILE A 31 4.05 47.38 -34.45
C ILE A 31 3.16 46.22 -34.00
N ALA A 32 2.81 45.27 -34.87
CA ALA A 32 1.97 44.14 -34.50
C ALA A 32 2.65 43.22 -33.47
N ALA A 33 3.95 42.93 -33.65
CA ALA A 33 4.74 42.15 -32.71
C ALA A 33 4.98 42.90 -31.39
N GLY A 34 5.24 44.22 -31.47
CA GLY A 34 5.39 45.10 -30.32
C GLY A 34 4.08 45.27 -29.53
N PHE A 35 2.94 45.33 -30.21
CA PHE A 35 1.61 45.36 -29.58
C PHE A 35 1.31 44.04 -28.87
N LEU A 36 1.69 42.91 -29.47
CA LEU A 36 1.56 41.59 -28.85
C LEU A 36 2.43 41.46 -27.57
N LEU A 37 3.68 41.92 -27.62
CA LEU A 37 4.62 41.94 -26.49
C LEU A 37 4.24 42.98 -25.41
N ALA A 38 3.64 44.11 -25.80
CA ALA A 38 3.17 45.12 -24.85
C ALA A 38 1.90 44.68 -24.11
N PHE A 39 1.10 43.78 -24.69
CA PHE A 39 -0.14 43.25 -24.09
C PHE A 39 0.00 41.89 -23.41
N THR A 40 1.19 41.27 -23.39
CA THR A 40 1.49 40.07 -22.58
C THR A 40 1.65 40.40 -21.09
N GLY A 41 0.71 41.17 -20.54
CA GLY A 41 0.42 41.13 -19.10
C GLY A 41 -0.27 39.79 -18.78
N LEU A 42 0.22 39.11 -17.75
CA LEU A 42 -0.01 37.72 -17.35
C LEU A 42 -1.48 37.22 -17.20
N GLY A 43 -2.51 38.01 -17.53
CA GLY A 43 -3.92 37.64 -17.38
C GLY A 43 -4.79 37.68 -18.65
N PHE A 44 -4.28 38.15 -19.80
CA PHE A 44 -5.15 38.41 -20.97
C PHE A 44 -5.35 37.20 -21.91
N LEU A 45 -4.52 36.16 -21.76
CA LEU A 45 -4.56 34.95 -22.60
C LEU A 45 -5.75 34.02 -22.30
N GLU A 46 -6.37 34.13 -21.12
CA GLU A 46 -7.49 33.28 -20.69
C GLU A 46 -8.77 33.54 -21.52
N ASP A 47 -9.08 34.81 -21.83
CA ASP A 47 -10.32 35.20 -22.54
C ASP A 47 -10.12 35.54 -24.03
N SER A 48 -8.86 35.67 -24.48
CA SER A 48 -8.55 36.29 -25.78
C SER A 48 -8.10 35.32 -26.87
N ALA A 49 -8.22 34.01 -26.67
CA ALA A 49 -7.86 33.00 -27.68
C ALA A 49 -8.57 33.26 -29.02
N GLY A 50 -9.84 33.69 -28.99
CA GLY A 50 -10.60 34.08 -30.18
C GLY A 50 -10.09 35.36 -30.86
N VAL A 51 -9.66 36.36 -30.07
CA VAL A 51 -9.12 37.63 -30.59
C VAL A 51 -7.74 37.44 -31.20
N ILE A 52 -6.89 36.65 -30.54
CA ILE A 52 -5.56 36.27 -31.04
C ILE A 52 -5.73 35.49 -32.35
N ALA A 53 -6.58 34.44 -32.36
CA ALA A 53 -6.87 33.70 -33.59
C ALA A 53 -7.39 34.62 -34.72
N GLY A 54 -8.25 35.59 -34.41
CA GLY A 54 -8.79 36.55 -35.37
C GLY A 54 -7.73 37.49 -36.00
N VAL A 55 -6.86 38.09 -35.20
CA VAL A 55 -5.79 38.98 -35.69
C VAL A 55 -4.78 38.21 -36.56
N PHE A 56 -4.43 36.99 -36.16
CA PHE A 56 -3.53 36.13 -36.94
C PHE A 56 -4.17 35.65 -38.25
N LEU A 57 -5.44 35.21 -38.22
CA LEU A 57 -6.18 34.82 -39.42
C LEU A 57 -6.32 35.99 -40.41
N GLY A 58 -6.58 37.19 -39.90
CA GLY A 58 -6.60 38.41 -40.71
C GLY A 58 -5.25 38.72 -41.37
N THR A 59 -4.15 38.57 -40.63
CA THR A 59 -2.80 38.82 -41.15
C THR A 59 -2.40 37.82 -42.24
N ILE A 60 -2.77 36.55 -42.09
CA ILE A 60 -2.58 35.50 -43.10
C ILE A 60 -3.39 35.81 -44.34
N LEU A 61 -4.67 36.16 -44.17
CA LEU A 61 -5.54 36.48 -45.29
C LEU A 61 -5.00 37.65 -46.09
N ILE A 62 -4.53 38.71 -45.42
CA ILE A 62 -3.91 39.88 -46.06
C ILE A 62 -2.62 39.46 -46.78
N THR A 63 -1.75 38.68 -46.15
CA THR A 63 -0.47 38.25 -46.75
C THR A 63 -0.70 37.33 -47.96
N ALA A 64 -1.66 36.40 -47.85
CA ALA A 64 -2.08 35.52 -48.94
C ALA A 64 -2.73 36.31 -50.09
N LEU A 65 -3.56 37.32 -49.77
CA LEU A 65 -4.19 38.20 -50.75
C LEU A 65 -3.15 39.03 -51.49
N VAL A 66 -2.20 39.65 -50.78
CA VAL A 66 -1.08 40.41 -51.37
C VAL A 66 -0.22 39.48 -52.24
N GLY A 67 0.12 38.29 -51.75
CA GLY A 67 0.82 37.27 -52.53
C GLY A 67 0.05 36.88 -53.79
N MET A 68 -1.26 36.65 -53.69
CA MET A 68 -2.13 36.30 -54.81
C MET A 68 -2.21 37.43 -55.84
N VAL A 69 -2.33 38.68 -55.40
CA VAL A 69 -2.31 39.86 -56.29
C VAL A 69 -0.98 39.96 -57.02
N LEU A 70 0.15 39.78 -56.33
CA LEU A 70 1.48 39.77 -56.95
C LEU A 70 1.63 38.64 -57.99
N LEU A 71 1.06 37.47 -57.71
CA LEU A 71 1.06 36.32 -58.64
C LEU A 71 0.16 36.55 -59.86
N LEU A 72 -1.05 37.07 -59.66
CA LEU A 72 -2.05 37.33 -60.71
C LEU A 72 -1.57 38.42 -61.67
N PHE A 73 -0.99 39.49 -61.14
CA PHE A 73 -0.52 40.63 -61.94
C PHE A 73 0.95 40.52 -62.35
N ARG A 74 1.62 39.39 -62.10
CA ARG A 74 3.06 39.18 -62.35
C ARG A 74 3.51 39.64 -63.74
N ARG A 75 2.75 39.27 -64.78
CA ARG A 75 3.09 39.57 -66.19
C ARG A 75 2.93 41.04 -66.54
N ARG A 76 2.06 41.77 -65.83
CA ARG A 76 1.85 43.21 -65.99
C ARG A 76 2.93 43.99 -65.25
N ILE A 77 3.23 43.58 -64.01
CA ILE A 77 4.23 44.22 -63.15
C ILE A 77 5.63 44.08 -63.76
N LEU A 78 6.01 42.87 -64.22
CA LEU A 78 7.31 42.64 -64.86
C LEU A 78 7.45 43.38 -66.19
N ARG A 79 6.37 43.50 -66.97
CA ARG A 79 6.35 44.33 -68.18
C ARG A 79 6.51 45.81 -67.87
N ALA A 80 5.83 46.32 -66.85
CA ALA A 80 5.92 47.73 -66.47
C ALA A 80 7.32 48.11 -65.96
N LEU A 81 7.96 47.24 -65.18
CA LEU A 81 9.27 47.51 -64.57
C LEU A 81 10.45 47.21 -65.50
N PHE A 82 10.38 46.14 -66.29
CA PHE A 82 11.53 45.64 -67.06
C PHE A 82 11.26 45.52 -68.57
N GLY A 83 10.03 45.82 -69.02
CA GLY A 83 9.63 45.72 -70.43
C GLY A 83 9.37 44.30 -70.92
N MET A 84 9.49 43.28 -70.07
CA MET A 84 9.38 41.86 -70.46
C MET A 84 8.47 41.10 -69.49
N ALA A 85 7.64 40.18 -70.00
CA ALA A 85 6.59 39.51 -69.23
C ALA A 85 7.03 38.18 -68.59
N GLU A 86 7.93 37.45 -69.26
CA GLU A 86 8.34 36.10 -68.88
C GLU A 86 9.67 35.81 -69.59
N VAL A 87 10.73 35.52 -68.83
CA VAL A 87 12.05 35.21 -69.39
C VAL A 87 12.40 33.77 -69.03
N GLN A 88 12.15 32.87 -69.98
CA GLN A 88 12.67 31.51 -69.90
C GLN A 88 14.18 31.54 -70.18
N VAL A 89 14.95 30.57 -69.67
CA VAL A 89 16.43 30.60 -69.80
C VAL A 89 16.85 30.59 -71.26
N GLU A 90 16.06 29.90 -72.07
CA GLU A 90 16.20 29.72 -73.51
C GLU A 90 16.13 31.06 -74.26
N HIS A 91 15.42 32.04 -73.72
CA HIS A 91 15.26 33.37 -74.32
C HIS A 91 16.40 34.33 -73.96
N LEU A 92 17.32 33.94 -73.07
CA LEU A 92 18.55 34.70 -72.79
C LEU A 92 19.61 34.47 -73.86
N ALA A 93 19.54 33.34 -74.59
CA ALA A 93 20.51 32.97 -75.62
C ALA A 93 20.56 33.99 -76.78
N GLY A 94 19.41 34.53 -77.19
CA GLY A 94 19.33 35.52 -78.28
C GLY A 94 20.05 36.84 -77.95
N PRO A 95 19.71 37.54 -76.85
CA PRO A 95 20.43 38.73 -76.42
C PRO A 95 21.92 38.48 -76.16
N LEU A 96 22.28 37.33 -75.57
CA LEU A 96 23.68 36.96 -75.32
C LEU A 96 24.46 36.76 -76.64
N ALA A 97 23.86 36.08 -77.61
CA ALA A 97 24.43 35.93 -78.96
C ALA A 97 24.55 37.27 -79.68
N GLY A 98 23.56 38.16 -79.52
CA GLY A 98 23.59 39.52 -80.08
C GLY A 98 24.71 40.39 -79.51
N VAL A 99 25.06 40.23 -78.22
CA VAL A 99 26.25 40.86 -77.63
C VAL A 99 27.52 40.31 -78.29
N ALA A 100 27.66 38.99 -78.36
CA ALA A 100 28.83 38.34 -78.94
C ALA A 100 29.03 38.72 -80.43
N GLN A 101 27.93 38.78 -81.19
CA GLN A 101 27.94 39.13 -82.60
C GLN A 101 28.24 40.62 -82.83
N GLY A 102 27.67 41.52 -82.02
CA GLY A 102 27.99 42.95 -82.07
C GLY A 102 29.46 43.24 -81.74
N VAL A 103 30.04 42.53 -80.77
CA VAL A 103 31.48 42.62 -80.47
C VAL A 103 32.33 42.06 -81.61
N ALA A 104 31.95 40.91 -82.18
CA ALA A 104 32.66 40.30 -83.30
C ALA A 104 32.67 41.19 -84.56
N LEU A 105 31.57 41.90 -84.82
CA LEU A 105 31.41 42.82 -85.95
C LEU A 105 31.94 44.24 -85.67
N ARG A 106 32.49 44.49 -84.47
CA ARG A 106 32.95 45.82 -84.00
C ARG A 106 31.86 46.90 -84.06
N ASP A 107 30.62 46.51 -83.78
CA ASP A 107 29.48 47.41 -83.63
C ASP A 107 29.16 47.57 -82.13
N PRO A 108 29.72 48.61 -81.47
CA PRO A 108 29.53 48.82 -80.04
C PRO A 108 28.09 49.18 -79.68
N GLU A 109 27.33 49.84 -80.56
CA GLU A 109 25.94 50.21 -80.27
C GLU A 109 25.04 48.97 -80.25
N ALA A 110 25.19 48.07 -81.24
CA ALA A 110 24.43 46.83 -81.28
C ALA A 110 24.79 45.88 -80.10
N ALA A 111 26.07 45.84 -79.71
CA ALA A 111 26.52 45.07 -78.56
C ALA A 111 25.94 45.61 -77.24
N VAL A 112 26.00 46.92 -76.99
CA VAL A 112 25.45 47.57 -75.79
C VAL A 112 23.93 47.44 -75.73
N GLY A 113 23.24 47.60 -76.86
CA GLY A 113 21.79 47.40 -76.95
C GLY A 113 21.37 45.96 -76.60
N SER A 114 22.13 44.97 -77.06
CA SER A 114 21.89 43.56 -76.73
C SER A 114 22.26 43.23 -75.27
N ALA A 115 23.30 43.86 -74.72
CA ALA A 115 23.70 43.69 -73.33
C ALA A 115 22.65 44.27 -72.37
N ASN A 116 22.07 45.43 -72.68
CA ASN A 116 20.98 46.01 -71.91
C ASN A 116 19.71 45.13 -71.93
N ARG A 117 19.38 44.53 -73.07
CA ARG A 117 18.27 43.55 -73.16
C ARG A 117 18.54 42.32 -72.31
N LEU A 118 19.76 41.79 -72.35
CA LEU A 118 20.18 40.67 -71.52
C LEU A 118 20.09 41.00 -70.02
N ILE A 119 20.63 42.14 -69.59
CA ILE A 119 20.60 42.57 -68.18
C ILE A 119 19.15 42.71 -67.70
N ARG A 120 18.26 43.35 -68.47
CA ARG A 120 16.84 43.45 -68.11
C ARG A 120 16.18 42.08 -67.99
N ALA A 121 16.56 41.14 -68.85
CA ALA A 121 16.00 39.79 -68.84
C ALA A 121 16.46 38.99 -67.60
N VAL A 122 17.74 39.09 -67.26
CA VAL A 122 18.32 38.48 -66.05
C VAL A 122 17.73 39.09 -64.78
N MET A 123 17.62 40.43 -64.72
CA MET A 123 17.05 41.13 -63.56
C MET A 123 15.57 40.82 -63.36
N ALA A 124 14.77 40.75 -64.44
CA ALA A 124 13.37 40.35 -64.37
C ALA A 124 13.21 38.92 -63.83
N ARG A 125 14.07 37.99 -64.25
CA ARG A 125 14.07 36.60 -63.75
C ARG A 125 14.50 36.51 -62.29
N TYR A 126 15.56 37.23 -61.92
CA TYR A 126 16.04 37.28 -60.53
C TYR A 126 14.97 37.87 -59.60
N ALA A 127 14.34 38.98 -59.98
CA ALA A 127 13.25 39.60 -59.24
C ALA A 127 12.06 38.64 -59.03
N TRP A 128 11.72 37.83 -60.03
CA TRP A 128 10.67 36.83 -59.89
C TRP A 128 11.05 35.69 -58.94
N LEU A 129 12.27 35.14 -59.08
CA LEU A 129 12.74 34.06 -58.21
C LEU A 129 12.87 34.51 -56.75
N SER A 130 13.37 35.72 -56.51
CA SER A 130 13.48 36.29 -55.17
C SER A 130 12.09 36.53 -54.57
N THR A 131 11.15 37.11 -55.34
CA THR A 131 9.77 37.36 -54.87
C THR A 131 9.05 36.06 -54.55
N ARG A 132 9.15 35.02 -55.40
CA ARG A 132 8.55 33.71 -55.13
C ARG A 132 9.13 33.07 -53.88
N ARG A 133 10.46 33.09 -53.74
CA ARG A 133 11.13 32.52 -52.56
C ARG A 133 10.71 33.26 -51.30
N TRP A 134 10.68 34.60 -51.35
CA TRP A 134 10.22 35.43 -50.24
C TRP A 134 8.77 35.14 -49.83
N ILE A 135 7.85 35.01 -50.79
CA ILE A 135 6.45 34.66 -50.50
C ILE A 135 6.37 33.29 -49.80
N MET A 136 7.06 32.28 -50.33
CA MET A 136 7.04 30.94 -49.74
C MET A 136 7.65 30.91 -48.34
N THR A 137 8.82 31.51 -48.15
CA THR A 137 9.50 31.56 -46.84
C THR A 137 8.67 32.31 -45.80
N SER A 138 8.08 33.45 -46.17
CA SER A 138 7.20 34.22 -45.27
C SER A 138 5.96 33.43 -44.87
N LEU A 139 5.34 32.72 -45.82
CA LEU A 139 4.15 31.90 -45.55
C LEU A 139 4.48 30.71 -44.64
N THR A 140 5.59 30.01 -44.89
CA THR A 140 6.04 28.91 -44.04
C THR A 140 6.39 29.38 -42.63
N ALA A 141 7.10 30.52 -42.50
CA ALA A 141 7.44 31.09 -41.20
C ALA A 141 6.19 31.49 -40.40
N LEU A 142 5.17 32.05 -41.07
CA LEU A 142 3.91 32.43 -40.46
C LEU A 142 3.13 31.21 -39.95
N ILE A 143 3.06 30.14 -40.75
CA ILE A 143 2.43 28.87 -40.34
C ILE A 143 3.17 28.26 -39.13
N ALA A 144 4.50 28.26 -39.15
CA ALA A 144 5.29 27.73 -38.04
C ALA A 144 5.09 28.53 -36.74
N ALA A 145 5.07 29.86 -36.83
CA ALA A 145 4.80 30.74 -35.69
C ALA A 145 3.40 30.49 -35.10
N MET A 146 2.38 30.28 -35.94
CA MET A 146 1.04 29.90 -35.48
C MET A 146 1.02 28.56 -34.77
N ALA A 147 1.65 27.53 -35.34
CA ALA A 147 1.67 26.19 -34.75
C ALA A 147 2.31 26.23 -33.35
N ALA A 148 3.39 26.99 -33.17
CA ALA A 148 4.03 27.21 -31.88
C ALA A 148 3.11 27.94 -30.87
N LEU A 149 2.45 29.03 -31.30
CA LEU A 149 1.54 29.80 -30.44
C LEU A 149 0.29 29.01 -30.06
N ALA A 150 -0.32 28.31 -31.02
CA ALA A 150 -1.51 27.48 -30.78
C ALA A 150 -1.19 26.31 -29.85
N GLY A 151 -0.04 25.65 -30.04
CA GLY A 151 0.44 24.60 -29.12
C GLY A 151 0.63 25.14 -27.70
N THR A 152 1.24 26.33 -27.57
CA THR A 152 1.43 26.98 -26.26
C THR A 152 0.10 27.31 -25.59
N ALA A 153 -0.86 27.90 -26.31
CA ALA A 153 -2.18 28.23 -25.78
C ALA A 153 -2.97 26.98 -25.35
N LEU A 154 -2.88 25.90 -26.13
CA LEU A 154 -3.53 24.63 -25.79
C LEU A 154 -2.95 24.04 -24.49
N LEU A 155 -1.62 24.07 -24.34
CA LEU A 155 -0.93 23.60 -23.13
C LEU A 155 -1.36 24.40 -21.90
N PHE A 156 -1.48 25.72 -21.99
CA PHE A 156 -1.98 26.54 -20.89
C PHE A 156 -3.41 26.15 -20.49
N LYS A 157 -4.30 25.98 -21.47
CA LYS A 157 -5.69 25.55 -21.20
C LYS A 157 -5.75 24.14 -20.59
N GLN A 158 -4.91 23.24 -21.08
CA GLN A 158 -4.81 21.89 -20.53
C GLN A 158 -4.34 21.91 -19.07
N ASN A 159 -3.31 22.71 -18.76
CA ASN A 159 -2.82 22.86 -17.38
C ASN A 159 -3.88 23.48 -16.46
N ALA A 160 -4.66 24.45 -16.94
CA ALA A 160 -5.77 25.02 -16.16
C ALA A 160 -6.86 23.97 -15.87
N LEU A 161 -7.24 23.16 -16.86
CA LEU A 161 -8.20 22.06 -16.69
C LEU A 161 -7.69 20.99 -15.71
N LEU A 162 -6.40 20.62 -15.81
CA LEU A 162 -5.76 19.70 -14.87
C LEU A 162 -5.79 20.26 -13.44
N GLY A 163 -5.51 21.56 -13.26
CA GLY A 163 -5.62 22.22 -11.95
C GLY A 163 -7.04 22.14 -11.37
N GLN A 164 -8.06 22.43 -12.18
CA GLN A 164 -9.46 22.28 -11.75
C GLN A 164 -9.81 20.82 -11.40
N GLN A 165 -9.35 19.86 -12.20
CA GLN A 165 -9.57 18.44 -11.94
C GLN A 165 -8.91 17.99 -10.63
N MET A 166 -7.68 18.45 -10.33
CA MET A 166 -7.00 18.15 -9.07
C MET A 166 -7.79 18.67 -7.86
N VAL A 167 -8.37 19.88 -7.95
CA VAL A 167 -9.21 20.43 -6.88
C VAL A 167 -10.47 19.61 -6.67
N LEU A 168 -11.15 19.21 -7.76
CA LEU A 168 -12.34 18.36 -7.68
C LEU A 168 -12.03 16.98 -7.10
N MET A 169 -10.90 16.37 -7.47
CA MET A 169 -10.44 15.10 -6.90
C MET A 169 -10.12 15.22 -5.41
N ALA A 170 -9.46 16.31 -4.99
CA ALA A 170 -9.18 16.55 -3.58
C ALA A 170 -10.47 16.71 -2.75
N GLU A 171 -11.47 17.41 -3.29
CA GLU A 171 -12.78 17.54 -2.65
C GLU A 171 -13.54 16.21 -2.62
N GLN A 172 -13.48 15.40 -3.69
CA GLN A 172 -14.07 14.07 -3.71
C GLN A 172 -13.45 13.17 -2.63
N ASN A 173 -12.12 13.15 -2.52
CA ASN A 173 -11.42 12.38 -1.49
C ASN A 173 -11.80 12.84 -0.08
N ARG A 174 -11.95 14.16 0.13
CA ARG A 174 -12.43 14.70 1.41
C ARG A 174 -13.85 14.22 1.75
N ARG A 175 -14.75 14.19 0.78
CA ARG A 175 -16.12 13.69 0.97
C ARG A 175 -16.16 12.19 1.25
N ILE A 176 -15.32 11.41 0.57
CA ILE A 176 -15.16 9.97 0.83
C ILE A 176 -14.67 9.75 2.27
N ALA A 177 -13.66 10.51 2.71
CA ALA A 177 -13.18 10.43 4.10
C ALA A 177 -14.30 10.75 5.09
N GLN A 178 -15.04 11.85 4.90
CA GLN A 178 -16.18 12.19 5.76
C GLN A 178 -17.28 11.13 5.75
N GLN A 179 -17.54 10.50 4.61
CA GLN A 179 -18.51 9.41 4.51
C GLN A 179 -18.04 8.17 5.26
N ASN A 180 -16.75 7.85 5.19
CA ASN A 180 -16.16 6.76 5.97
C ASN A 180 -16.30 7.02 7.47
N ASP A 181 -16.00 8.24 7.94
CA ASP A 181 -16.16 8.62 9.36
C ASP A 181 -17.62 8.47 9.83
N LEU A 182 -18.58 8.87 9.00
CA LEU A 182 -20.01 8.72 9.31
C LEU A 182 -20.47 7.25 9.34
N LEU A 183 -19.94 6.42 8.46
CA LEU A 183 -20.24 4.98 8.45
C LEU A 183 -19.65 4.28 9.68
N GLU A 184 -18.45 4.68 10.09
CA GLU A 184 -17.80 4.20 11.33
C GLU A 184 -18.66 4.54 12.56
N GLN A 185 -19.09 5.80 12.70
CA GLN A 185 -19.99 6.22 13.78
C GLN A 185 -21.33 5.48 13.78
N GLN A 186 -21.92 5.22 12.61
CA GLN A 186 -23.16 4.44 12.53
C GLN A 186 -22.96 2.99 12.94
N SER A 187 -21.82 2.40 12.58
CA SER A 187 -21.45 1.05 13.00
C SER A 187 -21.28 0.99 14.52
N GLU A 188 -20.52 1.92 15.11
CA GLU A 188 -20.33 2.07 16.56
C GLU A 188 -21.66 2.19 17.31
N LEU A 189 -22.57 3.05 16.84
CA LEU A 189 -23.88 3.27 17.47
C LEU A 189 -24.78 2.04 17.37
N ALA A 190 -24.83 1.37 16.21
CA ALA A 190 -25.61 0.15 16.03
C ALA A 190 -25.09 -0.99 16.90
N GLU A 191 -23.77 -1.06 17.09
CA GLU A 191 -23.12 -2.00 18.01
C GLU A 191 -23.45 -1.68 19.46
N ALA A 192 -23.25 -0.44 19.90
CA ALA A 192 -23.61 0.00 21.26
C ALA A 192 -25.08 -0.29 21.61
N ALA A 193 -26.01 -0.04 20.69
CA ALA A 193 -27.43 -0.34 20.88
C ALA A 193 -27.70 -1.86 21.01
N ARG A 194 -27.03 -2.69 20.20
CA ARG A 194 -27.10 -4.15 20.30
C ARG A 194 -26.56 -4.63 21.66
N ASN A 195 -25.45 -4.07 22.11
CA ASN A 195 -24.79 -4.44 23.36
C ASN A 195 -25.66 -4.10 24.57
N ALA A 196 -26.30 -2.95 24.59
CA ALA A 196 -27.24 -2.58 25.65
C ALA A 196 -28.40 -3.59 25.77
N GLY A 197 -28.92 -4.08 24.63
CA GLY A 197 -29.94 -5.11 24.60
C GLY A 197 -29.45 -6.46 25.16
N LEU A 198 -28.29 -6.93 24.70
CA LEU A 198 -27.74 -8.24 25.08
C LEU A 198 -27.22 -8.25 26.53
N ALA A 199 -26.66 -7.16 27.04
CA ALA A 199 -26.23 -7.03 28.42
C ALA A 199 -27.39 -7.23 29.41
N SER A 200 -28.59 -6.74 29.07
CA SER A 200 -29.79 -6.98 29.88
C SER A 200 -30.14 -8.47 29.95
N GLU A 201 -30.00 -9.21 28.84
CA GLU A 201 -30.27 -10.65 28.82
C GLU A 201 -29.20 -11.45 29.58
N VAL A 202 -27.92 -11.08 29.46
CA VAL A 202 -26.83 -11.64 30.26
C VAL A 202 -27.15 -11.49 31.74
N SER A 203 -27.58 -10.30 32.19
CA SER A 203 -27.93 -10.06 33.60
C SER A 203 -29.10 -10.93 34.08
N VAL A 204 -30.10 -11.18 33.24
CA VAL A 204 -31.21 -12.08 33.58
C VAL A 204 -30.72 -13.52 33.72
N VAL A 205 -29.87 -13.97 32.80
CA VAL A 205 -29.28 -15.32 32.84
C VAL A 205 -28.38 -15.49 34.07
N VAL A 206 -27.61 -14.47 34.44
CA VAL A 206 -26.81 -14.47 35.69
C VAL A 206 -27.70 -14.63 36.91
N GLY A 207 -28.83 -13.93 36.97
CA GLY A 207 -29.81 -14.09 38.07
C GLY A 207 -30.34 -15.52 38.17
N LEU A 208 -30.73 -16.11 37.03
CA LEU A 208 -31.22 -17.50 36.98
C LEU A 208 -30.16 -18.52 37.36
N LEU A 209 -28.89 -18.28 37.00
CA LEU A 209 -27.78 -19.11 37.42
C LEU A 209 -27.50 -18.97 38.92
N GLY A 210 -27.63 -17.76 39.48
CA GLY A 210 -27.57 -17.53 40.92
C GLY A 210 -28.63 -18.32 41.68
N ASP A 211 -29.90 -18.21 41.26
CA ASP A 211 -31.01 -18.97 41.85
C ASP A 211 -30.78 -20.49 41.75
N ALA A 212 -30.27 -20.97 40.62
CA ALA A 212 -29.92 -22.38 40.44
C ALA A 212 -28.78 -22.79 41.39
N THR A 213 -27.78 -21.93 41.59
CA THR A 213 -26.66 -22.19 42.52
C THR A 213 -27.19 -22.36 43.94
N ASP A 214 -28.04 -21.43 44.39
CA ASP A 214 -28.61 -21.43 45.74
C ASP A 214 -29.54 -22.62 46.01
N THR A 215 -30.16 -23.18 44.97
CA THR A 215 -31.17 -24.24 45.09
C THR A 215 -30.62 -25.65 44.83
N LEU A 216 -29.60 -25.80 43.98
CA LEU A 216 -29.13 -27.09 43.50
C LEU A 216 -27.72 -27.45 43.98
N ALA A 217 -26.89 -26.48 44.35
CA ALA A 217 -25.48 -26.73 44.69
C ALA A 217 -25.27 -26.88 46.21
N GLU A 218 -25.00 -28.10 46.67
CA GLU A 218 -24.64 -28.36 48.09
C GLU A 218 -23.18 -27.95 48.41
N ASP A 219 -22.28 -28.03 47.42
CA ASP A 219 -20.85 -27.71 47.53
C ASP A 219 -20.45 -26.44 46.76
N GLY A 220 -21.44 -25.68 46.27
CA GLY A 220 -21.23 -24.52 45.42
C GLY A 220 -20.78 -24.85 43.99
N ARG A 221 -20.86 -26.12 43.55
CA ARG A 221 -20.61 -26.53 42.16
C ARG A 221 -21.93 -26.89 41.49
N LEU A 222 -22.19 -26.27 40.34
CA LEU A 222 -23.31 -26.60 39.50
C LEU A 222 -22.88 -27.60 38.43
N ASN A 223 -23.57 -28.74 38.39
CA ASN A 223 -23.49 -29.63 37.25
C ASN A 223 -24.48 -29.16 36.17
N THR A 224 -24.02 -29.07 34.93
CA THR A 224 -24.86 -28.68 33.79
C THR A 224 -26.02 -29.64 33.56
N ALA A 225 -25.88 -30.90 33.99
CA ALA A 225 -26.96 -31.90 33.95
C ALA A 225 -28.13 -31.58 34.90
N ASP A 226 -27.88 -30.86 36.00
CA ASP A 226 -28.89 -30.54 37.01
C ASP A 226 -29.62 -29.22 36.69
N LEU A 227 -29.08 -28.43 35.75
CA LEU A 227 -29.71 -27.19 35.32
C LEU A 227 -31.01 -27.46 34.54
N PRO A 228 -32.03 -26.60 34.70
CA PRO A 228 -33.21 -26.65 33.85
C PRO A 228 -32.80 -26.57 32.38
N ARG A 229 -33.32 -27.48 31.53
CA ARG A 229 -33.01 -27.49 30.09
C ARG A 229 -33.25 -26.14 29.42
N SER A 230 -34.28 -25.40 29.85
CA SER A 230 -34.57 -24.05 29.36
C SER A 230 -33.43 -23.06 29.62
N LEU A 231 -32.77 -23.14 30.78
CA LEU A 231 -31.62 -22.32 31.13
C LEU A 231 -30.40 -22.69 30.30
N VAL A 232 -30.15 -24.01 30.13
CA VAL A 232 -29.09 -24.52 29.25
C VAL A 232 -29.27 -24.02 27.81
N PHE A 233 -30.46 -24.16 27.24
CA PHE A 233 -30.76 -23.64 25.90
C PHE A 233 -30.60 -22.13 25.81
N ARG A 234 -30.96 -21.38 26.85
CA ARG A 234 -30.81 -19.92 26.88
C ARG A 234 -29.35 -19.50 26.95
N LEU A 235 -28.50 -20.21 27.70
CA LEU A 235 -27.05 -20.00 27.72
C LEU A 235 -26.44 -20.20 26.33
N ILE A 236 -26.82 -21.28 25.66
CA ILE A 236 -26.35 -21.62 24.32
C ILE A 236 -26.81 -20.57 23.31
N ASP A 237 -28.11 -20.26 23.24
CA ASP A 237 -28.68 -19.27 22.32
C ASP A 237 -28.05 -17.89 22.54
N LEU A 238 -27.89 -17.48 23.80
CA LEU A 238 -27.20 -16.24 24.12
C LEU A 238 -25.76 -16.25 23.61
N SER A 239 -24.97 -17.29 23.89
CA SER A 239 -23.57 -17.40 23.43
C SER A 239 -23.43 -17.28 21.90
N GLN A 240 -24.41 -17.80 21.15
CA GLN A 240 -24.45 -17.75 19.69
C GLN A 240 -24.92 -16.38 19.16
N ARG A 241 -25.81 -15.69 19.87
CA ARG A 241 -26.30 -14.34 19.52
C ARG A 241 -25.29 -13.24 19.82
N LEU A 242 -24.49 -13.41 20.87
CA LEU A 242 -23.36 -12.54 21.16
C LEU A 242 -22.39 -12.59 19.98
N ARG A 243 -21.99 -11.43 19.45
CA ARG A 243 -21.06 -11.32 18.33
C ARG A 243 -19.80 -10.59 18.79
N PRO A 244 -18.62 -10.90 18.22
CA PRO A 244 -17.45 -10.07 18.43
C PRO A 244 -17.67 -8.65 17.91
N TYR A 245 -17.07 -7.69 18.59
CA TYR A 245 -17.08 -6.30 18.17
C TYR A 245 -16.24 -6.16 16.91
N ARG A 246 -16.80 -5.61 15.83
CA ARG A 246 -16.08 -5.51 14.55
C ARG A 246 -15.77 -4.04 14.24
N PHE A 247 -14.54 -3.64 14.52
CA PHE A 247 -13.95 -2.44 13.94
C PHE A 247 -12.94 -2.88 12.87
N LEU A 248 -13.42 -2.91 11.63
CA LEU A 248 -12.70 -3.16 10.37
C LEU A 248 -12.29 -4.61 10.08
N ASP A 249 -12.68 -5.06 8.88
CA ASP A 249 -12.52 -6.42 8.35
C ASP A 249 -11.03 -6.75 8.13
N PRO A 250 -10.47 -7.73 8.86
CA PRO A 250 -9.06 -8.07 8.75
C PRO A 250 -8.72 -8.90 7.49
N GLY A 251 -9.68 -9.13 6.58
CA GLY A 251 -9.51 -10.07 5.47
C GLY A 251 -9.30 -11.51 5.96
N ILE A 252 -9.78 -11.80 7.17
CA ILE A 252 -9.71 -13.11 7.81
C ILE A 252 -11.11 -13.68 7.83
N ASN A 253 -11.30 -14.81 7.15
CA ASN A 253 -12.51 -15.58 7.25
C ASN A 253 -12.36 -16.56 8.42
N ALA A 254 -12.86 -16.19 9.61
CA ALA A 254 -12.84 -17.06 10.80
C ALA A 254 -13.64 -18.36 10.64
N ALA A 255 -14.41 -18.52 9.56
CA ALA A 255 -15.07 -19.78 9.20
C ALA A 255 -14.19 -20.67 8.28
N ASN A 256 -13.01 -20.19 7.87
CA ASN A 256 -12.02 -20.95 7.12
C ASN A 256 -10.91 -21.41 8.06
N ASP A 257 -10.90 -22.70 8.41
CA ASP A 257 -9.90 -23.27 9.32
C ASP A 257 -8.46 -23.11 8.77
N ASP A 258 -8.29 -22.98 7.45
CA ASP A 258 -6.99 -22.73 6.79
C ASP A 258 -6.41 -21.34 7.11
N ASP A 259 -7.25 -20.35 7.43
CA ASP A 259 -6.81 -18.98 7.73
C ASP A 259 -6.08 -18.91 9.09
N HIS A 260 -6.40 -19.80 10.04
CA HIS A 260 -5.83 -19.79 11.39
C HIS A 260 -4.30 -19.98 11.38
N GLY A 261 -3.84 -20.96 10.61
CA GLY A 261 -2.41 -21.25 10.42
C GLY A 261 -1.69 -20.14 9.67
N GLN A 262 -2.33 -19.57 8.66
CA GLN A 262 -1.78 -18.44 7.92
C GLN A 262 -1.57 -17.22 8.83
N ILE A 263 -2.56 -16.87 9.66
CA ILE A 263 -2.48 -15.73 10.59
C ILE A 263 -1.38 -15.93 11.63
N ALA A 264 -1.30 -17.14 12.19
CA ALA A 264 -0.28 -17.49 13.17
C ALA A 264 1.12 -17.33 12.57
N MET A 265 1.34 -17.91 11.39
CA MET A 265 2.63 -17.89 10.71
C MET A 265 2.99 -16.53 10.10
N ARG A 266 2.02 -15.66 9.78
CA ARG A 266 2.29 -14.27 9.33
C ARG A 266 3.16 -13.50 10.32
N ARG A 267 2.94 -13.68 11.62
CA ARG A 267 3.76 -13.06 12.69
C ARG A 267 5.21 -13.54 12.70
N ARG A 268 5.47 -14.69 12.06
CA ARG A 268 6.78 -15.35 11.97
C ARG A 268 7.51 -15.07 10.65
N ARG A 269 6.88 -14.37 9.69
CA ARG A 269 7.46 -14.10 8.35
C ARG A 269 8.87 -13.49 8.41
N ALA A 270 9.11 -12.54 9.32
CA ALA A 270 10.42 -11.90 9.47
C ALA A 270 11.52 -12.85 9.95
N VAL A 271 11.14 -13.93 10.64
CA VAL A 271 12.06 -14.91 11.24
C VAL A 271 12.27 -16.12 10.32
N LEU A 272 11.23 -16.50 9.58
CA LEU A 272 11.20 -17.68 8.71
C LEU A 272 11.71 -17.43 7.28
N ALA A 273 12.36 -16.28 7.00
CA ALA A 273 13.02 -15.95 5.73
C ALA A 273 12.49 -16.71 4.48
N SER A 274 13.32 -17.53 3.83
CA SER A 274 12.97 -18.39 2.68
C SER A 274 12.04 -19.54 3.04
N ALA A 275 12.06 -20.03 4.29
CA ALA A 275 11.17 -21.09 4.74
C ALA A 275 9.69 -20.68 4.70
N TRP A 276 9.36 -19.41 4.94
CA TRP A 276 7.98 -18.90 4.82
C TRP A 276 7.43 -19.09 3.41
N GLU A 277 8.21 -18.78 2.37
CA GLU A 277 7.73 -18.91 0.98
C GLU A 277 7.44 -20.36 0.62
N ARG A 278 8.30 -21.30 1.07
CA ARG A 278 8.05 -22.74 0.90
C ARG A 278 6.78 -23.17 1.61
N ILE A 279 6.65 -22.85 2.90
CA ILE A 279 5.48 -23.20 3.73
C ILE A 279 4.20 -22.62 3.11
N ALA A 280 4.24 -21.36 2.70
CA ALA A 280 3.10 -20.70 2.06
C ALA A 280 2.70 -21.40 0.74
N SER A 281 3.67 -21.82 -0.07
CA SER A 281 3.41 -22.56 -1.31
C SER A 281 2.82 -23.96 -1.08
N GLU A 282 3.30 -24.67 -0.05
CA GLU A 282 2.81 -26.00 0.31
C GLU A 282 1.36 -25.98 0.83
N ASN A 283 0.97 -24.87 1.46
CA ASN A 283 -0.35 -24.68 2.07
C ASN A 283 -1.31 -23.82 1.21
N ASP A 284 -0.96 -23.55 -0.06
CA ASP A 284 -1.74 -22.71 -1.00
C ASP A 284 -2.15 -21.32 -0.44
N TRP A 285 -1.27 -20.72 0.36
CA TRP A 285 -1.48 -19.40 0.94
C TRP A 285 -1.19 -18.31 -0.11
N SER A 286 -2.21 -17.91 -0.87
CA SER A 286 -2.05 -16.90 -1.94
C SER A 286 -1.92 -15.45 -1.42
N GLY A 287 -0.90 -14.73 -1.93
CA GLY A 287 -0.85 -13.26 -2.02
C GLY A 287 -0.29 -12.46 -0.83
N GLU A 288 0.33 -11.31 -1.13
CA GLU A 288 0.59 -10.27 -0.11
C GLU A 288 -0.74 -9.71 0.41
N PRO A 289 -1.01 -9.77 1.72
CA PRO A 289 -2.25 -9.26 2.28
C PRO A 289 -2.29 -7.73 2.21
N ALA A 290 -3.51 -7.19 2.02
CA ALA A 290 -3.78 -5.77 2.08
C ALA A 290 -3.21 -5.15 3.38
N PRO A 291 -2.68 -3.92 3.33
CA PRO A 291 -2.09 -3.27 4.50
C PRO A 291 -3.12 -3.23 5.64
N ILE A 292 -2.68 -3.71 6.80
CA ILE A 292 -3.48 -3.72 8.03
C ILE A 292 -3.42 -2.30 8.61
N ASP A 293 -4.55 -1.60 8.58
CA ASP A 293 -4.88 -0.40 9.36
C ASP A 293 -6.41 -0.48 9.63
N LEU A 294 -7.01 -0.32 10.82
CA LEU A 294 -6.62 0.09 12.18
C LEU A 294 -6.75 -1.09 13.18
N ILE A 295 -6.07 -1.01 14.32
CA ILE A 295 -6.06 -1.97 15.46
C ILE A 295 -7.39 -1.88 16.26
N ASP A 296 -7.93 -2.89 16.96
CA ASP A 296 -7.44 -4.14 17.54
C ASP A 296 -8.56 -5.20 17.46
N ARG A 297 -8.20 -6.46 17.13
CA ARG A 297 -9.05 -7.66 16.93
C ARG A 297 -10.52 -7.62 17.43
N ALA A 298 -11.37 -8.33 16.68
CA ALA A 298 -12.66 -8.82 17.17
C ALA A 298 -12.56 -9.36 18.61
N ALA A 299 -13.25 -8.72 19.55
CA ALA A 299 -13.32 -9.13 20.95
C ALA A 299 -14.80 -9.22 21.35
N SER A 300 -15.18 -10.15 22.21
CA SER A 300 -16.53 -10.24 22.77
C SER A 300 -16.48 -10.22 24.30
N PRO A 301 -16.46 -9.02 24.90
CA PRO A 301 -16.65 -8.81 26.33
C PRO A 301 -17.84 -9.57 26.92
N GLU A 302 -18.97 -9.66 26.21
CA GLU A 302 -20.18 -10.33 26.72
C GLU A 302 -19.99 -11.84 26.78
N ARG A 303 -19.30 -12.46 25.80
CA ARG A 303 -18.96 -13.89 25.87
C ARG A 303 -18.01 -14.14 27.04
N GLY A 304 -17.08 -13.21 27.29
CA GLY A 304 -16.23 -13.24 28.48
C GLY A 304 -17.00 -13.07 29.80
N GLN A 305 -17.99 -12.18 29.85
CA GLN A 305 -18.87 -12.00 31.00
C GLN A 305 -19.77 -13.22 31.23
N LEU A 306 -20.31 -13.81 30.16
CA LEU A 306 -21.10 -15.03 30.21
C LEU A 306 -20.26 -16.19 30.74
N LEU A 307 -19.03 -16.37 30.25
CA LEU A 307 -18.08 -17.36 30.77
C LEU A 307 -17.79 -17.12 32.25
N ARG A 308 -17.50 -15.87 32.63
CA ARG A 308 -17.27 -15.49 34.03
C ARG A 308 -18.48 -15.79 34.90
N ALA A 309 -19.69 -15.51 34.42
CA ALA A 309 -20.93 -15.79 35.16
C ALA A 309 -21.13 -17.30 35.36
N MET A 310 -20.96 -18.11 34.31
CA MET A 310 -21.03 -19.57 34.43
C MET A 310 -20.04 -20.10 35.47
N LEU A 311 -18.79 -19.63 35.43
CA LEU A 311 -17.76 -19.99 36.41
C LEU A 311 -18.09 -19.45 37.82
N ALA A 312 -18.59 -18.23 37.96
CA ALA A 312 -18.95 -17.65 39.25
C ALA A 312 -20.12 -18.42 39.90
N SER A 313 -21.05 -18.93 39.10
CA SER A 313 -22.16 -19.78 39.55
C SER A 313 -21.73 -21.23 39.83
N GLY A 314 -20.43 -21.54 39.81
CA GLY A 314 -19.96 -22.88 40.15
C GLY A 314 -20.05 -23.90 39.03
N ILE A 315 -20.41 -23.51 37.80
CA ILE A 315 -20.29 -24.41 36.65
C ILE A 315 -18.82 -24.70 36.42
N ARG A 316 -18.46 -25.98 36.49
CA ARG A 316 -17.08 -26.45 36.33
C ARG A 316 -16.95 -27.53 35.27
N ASP A 317 -18.02 -28.23 34.95
CA ASP A 317 -18.06 -29.17 33.84
C ASP A 317 -18.85 -28.57 32.67
N PHE A 318 -18.14 -28.24 31.60
CA PHE A 318 -18.72 -27.62 30.40
C PHE A 318 -19.18 -28.66 29.36
N THR A 319 -18.98 -29.96 29.60
CA THR A 319 -19.26 -31.03 28.63
C THR A 319 -20.69 -30.94 28.09
N GLY A 320 -21.69 -30.79 28.97
CA GLY A 320 -23.10 -30.67 28.57
C GLY A 320 -23.46 -29.39 27.81
N LEU A 321 -22.66 -28.32 27.93
CA LEU A 321 -22.84 -27.08 27.17
C LEU A 321 -22.21 -27.16 25.78
N ILE A 322 -21.13 -27.93 25.65
CA ILE A 322 -20.38 -28.12 24.40
C ILE A 322 -21.18 -28.97 23.41
N ASP A 323 -21.83 -30.05 23.87
CA ASP A 323 -22.80 -30.81 23.07
C ASP A 323 -23.90 -29.91 22.49
N GLY A 324 -24.26 -28.88 23.24
CA GLY A 324 -25.21 -27.85 22.86
C GLY A 324 -24.66 -26.78 21.90
N ARG A 325 -23.39 -26.83 21.50
CA ARG A 325 -22.69 -25.81 20.69
C ARG A 325 -22.53 -24.45 21.39
N LEU A 326 -22.06 -24.46 22.63
CA LEU A 326 -21.57 -23.26 23.31
C LEU A 326 -20.53 -22.53 22.44
N ASN A 327 -20.71 -21.22 22.24
CA ASN A 327 -19.79 -20.39 21.45
C ASN A 327 -19.05 -19.38 22.34
N LEU A 328 -17.74 -19.56 22.49
CA LEU A 328 -16.84 -18.65 23.21
C LEU A 328 -15.78 -18.02 22.28
N GLU A 329 -15.96 -18.07 20.97
CA GLU A 329 -15.07 -17.43 20.01
C GLU A 329 -14.91 -15.93 20.34
N PHE A 330 -13.69 -15.41 20.22
CA PHE A 330 -13.32 -14.03 20.59
C PHE A 330 -13.66 -13.62 22.04
N ALA A 331 -13.99 -14.55 22.94
CA ALA A 331 -14.35 -14.20 24.31
C ALA A 331 -13.24 -13.37 24.98
N TYR A 332 -13.61 -12.20 25.49
CA TYR A 332 -12.68 -11.28 26.14
C TYR A 332 -12.83 -11.37 27.65
N GLY A 333 -11.92 -12.11 28.29
CA GLY A 333 -11.91 -12.37 29.72
C GLY A 333 -10.52 -12.24 30.33
N PRO A 334 -9.84 -11.08 30.22
CA PRO A 334 -8.58 -10.89 30.90
C PRO A 334 -8.78 -10.96 32.42
N ARG A 335 -7.76 -11.46 33.13
CA ARG A 335 -7.82 -11.67 34.60
C ARG A 335 -9.01 -12.53 35.04
N LEU A 336 -9.39 -13.50 34.22
CA LEU A 336 -10.39 -14.49 34.61
C LEU A 336 -9.75 -15.52 35.55
N GLU A 337 -10.47 -15.93 36.58
CA GLU A 337 -10.06 -17.00 37.48
C GLU A 337 -10.82 -18.27 37.11
N ILE A 338 -10.09 -19.32 36.74
CA ILE A 338 -10.65 -20.63 36.41
C ILE A 338 -9.93 -21.68 37.24
N GLY A 339 -10.64 -22.25 38.21
CA GLY A 339 -10.11 -23.32 39.06
C GLY A 339 -10.95 -24.58 38.93
N ASP A 340 -10.29 -25.74 38.79
CA ASP A 340 -10.95 -27.06 38.84
C ASP A 340 -12.06 -27.26 37.80
N ALA A 341 -11.83 -26.79 36.57
CA ALA A 341 -12.80 -26.85 35.50
C ALA A 341 -12.43 -27.89 34.43
N VAL A 342 -13.43 -28.62 33.95
CA VAL A 342 -13.37 -29.52 32.81
C VAL A 342 -14.01 -28.79 31.62
N MET A 343 -13.15 -28.38 30.69
CA MET A 343 -13.48 -27.60 29.49
C MET A 343 -12.96 -28.29 28.23
N ARG A 344 -13.01 -29.63 28.21
CA ARG A 344 -12.56 -30.46 27.08
C ARG A 344 -13.33 -30.11 25.83
N GLN A 345 -12.66 -30.02 24.69
CA GLN A 345 -13.27 -29.72 23.38
C GLN A 345 -13.98 -28.36 23.27
N VAL A 346 -13.76 -27.45 24.24
CA VAL A 346 -14.33 -26.11 24.15
C VAL A 346 -13.76 -25.35 22.96
N GLY A 347 -14.61 -24.62 22.23
CA GLY A 347 -14.19 -23.71 21.17
C GLY A 347 -14.06 -22.28 21.70
N MET A 348 -12.83 -21.77 21.76
CA MET A 348 -12.53 -20.37 22.10
C MET A 348 -11.47 -19.77 21.16
N PRO A 349 -11.61 -19.93 19.83
CA PRO A 349 -10.65 -19.36 18.88
C PRO A 349 -10.60 -17.84 19.06
N PHE A 350 -9.39 -17.27 18.94
CA PHE A 350 -9.11 -15.85 19.12
C PHE A 350 -9.54 -15.24 20.45
N GLY A 351 -9.85 -16.05 21.48
CA GLY A 351 -10.17 -15.56 22.82
C GLY A 351 -9.01 -14.79 23.45
N ASP A 352 -9.33 -13.96 24.44
CA ASP A 352 -8.34 -13.23 25.23
C ASP A 352 -8.52 -13.52 26.71
N LEU A 353 -7.62 -14.34 27.24
CA LEU A 353 -7.49 -14.71 28.65
C LEU A 353 -6.16 -14.18 29.20
N SER A 354 -5.69 -13.03 28.71
CA SER A 354 -4.45 -12.42 29.20
C SER A 354 -4.54 -12.10 30.70
N HIS A 355 -3.46 -12.33 31.42
CA HIS A 355 -3.38 -12.17 32.88
C HIS A 355 -4.38 -13.01 33.68
N ALA A 356 -4.96 -14.05 33.07
CA ALA A 356 -5.87 -14.97 33.75
C ALA A 356 -5.10 -15.91 34.70
N TRP A 357 -5.81 -16.41 35.71
CA TRP A 357 -5.32 -17.44 36.62
C TRP A 357 -6.08 -18.73 36.35
N LEU A 358 -5.41 -19.73 35.77
CA LEU A 358 -5.99 -21.05 35.52
C LEU A 358 -5.27 -22.08 36.40
N ARG A 359 -6.02 -22.82 37.21
CA ARG A 359 -5.50 -23.87 38.08
C ARG A 359 -6.26 -25.16 37.92
N ARG A 360 -5.56 -26.26 37.59
CA ARG A 360 -6.16 -27.59 37.43
C ARG A 360 -7.34 -27.56 36.44
N VAL A 361 -7.13 -26.92 35.29
CA VAL A 361 -8.14 -26.81 34.22
C VAL A 361 -7.81 -27.81 33.12
N ASP A 362 -8.82 -28.59 32.71
CA ASP A 362 -8.69 -29.55 31.62
C ASP A 362 -9.27 -28.96 30.33
N LEU A 363 -8.39 -28.55 29.41
CA LEU A 363 -8.67 -28.05 28.06
C LEU A 363 -8.33 -29.09 26.99
N SER A 364 -8.34 -30.39 27.32
CA SER A 364 -7.96 -31.43 26.37
C SER A 364 -8.89 -31.45 25.15
N GLY A 365 -8.31 -31.53 23.95
CA GLY A 365 -9.02 -31.47 22.67
C GLY A 365 -9.71 -30.14 22.37
N ALA A 366 -9.43 -29.06 23.13
CA ALA A 366 -10.02 -27.75 22.90
C ALA A 366 -9.56 -27.13 21.57
N ARG A 367 -10.42 -26.29 20.97
CA ARG A 367 -10.09 -25.48 19.78
C ARG A 367 -9.80 -24.06 20.20
N LEU A 368 -8.52 -23.74 20.31
CA LEU A 368 -7.99 -22.47 20.82
C LEU A 368 -7.00 -21.77 19.85
N PRO A 369 -7.18 -21.82 18.52
CA PRO A 369 -6.26 -21.15 17.62
C PRO A 369 -6.25 -19.64 17.91
N ASN A 370 -5.06 -19.04 17.90
CA ASN A 370 -4.81 -17.61 18.09
C ASN A 370 -5.30 -17.02 19.44
N ILE A 371 -5.64 -17.86 20.43
CA ILE A 371 -6.00 -17.44 21.78
C ILE A 371 -4.84 -16.72 22.47
N ARG A 372 -5.12 -15.79 23.40
CA ARG A 372 -4.11 -15.11 24.21
C ARG A 372 -4.18 -15.52 25.67
N PHE A 373 -3.04 -15.95 26.20
CA PHE A 373 -2.73 -16.20 27.61
C PHE A 373 -1.56 -15.33 28.07
N ARG A 374 -1.40 -14.11 27.50
CA ARG A 374 -0.25 -13.25 27.79
C ARG A 374 -0.18 -12.92 29.27
N GLY A 375 0.97 -13.13 29.89
CA GLY A 375 1.17 -12.84 31.31
C GLY A 375 0.20 -13.57 32.24
N SER A 376 -0.38 -14.69 31.80
CA SER A 376 -1.29 -15.52 32.60
C SER A 376 -0.51 -16.48 33.50
N ASP A 377 -1.16 -16.93 34.56
CA ASP A 377 -0.65 -17.92 35.50
C ASP A 377 -1.42 -19.23 35.31
N LEU A 378 -0.76 -20.21 34.70
CA LEU A 378 -1.30 -21.50 34.30
C LEU A 378 -0.63 -22.59 35.15
N GLN A 379 -1.37 -23.16 36.09
CA GLN A 379 -0.87 -24.19 37.02
C GLN A 379 -1.63 -25.50 36.82
N ALA A 380 -0.91 -26.56 36.47
CA ALA A 380 -1.47 -27.88 36.20
C ALA A 380 -2.64 -27.82 35.17
N VAL A 381 -2.48 -27.02 34.13
CA VAL A 381 -3.46 -26.93 33.02
C VAL A 381 -3.13 -27.98 31.97
N THR A 382 -4.15 -28.71 31.52
CA THR A 382 -4.01 -29.77 30.52
C THR A 382 -4.53 -29.30 29.17
N PHE A 383 -3.63 -29.16 28.21
CA PHE A 383 -3.88 -28.92 26.79
C PHE A 383 -3.64 -30.19 25.94
N ALA A 384 -3.76 -31.39 26.53
CA ALA A 384 -3.42 -32.63 25.85
C ALA A 384 -4.40 -32.99 24.73
N GLY A 385 -3.92 -33.62 23.66
CA GLY A 385 -4.79 -34.23 22.66
C GLY A 385 -5.67 -35.33 23.25
N LEU A 386 -6.81 -35.61 22.63
CA LEU A 386 -7.74 -36.68 22.99
C LEU A 386 -7.88 -37.71 21.86
N PRO A 387 -8.26 -38.96 22.19
CA PRO A 387 -8.68 -39.92 21.17
C PRO A 387 -9.85 -39.35 20.36
N GLY A 388 -9.59 -38.95 19.11
CA GLY A 388 -10.59 -38.35 18.21
C GLY A 388 -10.45 -36.84 17.99
N GLY A 389 -9.43 -36.18 18.54
CA GLY A 389 -9.09 -34.80 18.20
C GLY A 389 -7.99 -34.22 19.10
N ASP A 390 -6.97 -33.66 18.48
CA ASP A 390 -5.88 -32.97 19.17
C ASP A 390 -6.34 -31.59 19.67
N THR A 391 -5.70 -31.07 20.72
CA THR A 391 -5.91 -29.67 21.13
C THR A 391 -5.26 -28.76 20.10
N ASP A 392 -6.05 -27.85 19.52
CA ASP A 392 -5.57 -26.87 18.57
C ASP A 392 -5.17 -25.57 19.29
N LEU A 393 -3.89 -25.25 19.25
CA LEU A 393 -3.24 -24.08 19.84
C LEU A 393 -2.46 -23.28 18.77
N VAL A 394 -2.82 -23.40 17.49
CA VAL A 394 -2.12 -22.72 16.40
C VAL A 394 -2.07 -21.22 16.63
N GLY A 395 -0.87 -20.64 16.72
CA GLY A 395 -0.69 -19.20 16.96
C GLY A 395 -1.13 -18.72 18.34
N ALA A 396 -1.37 -19.61 19.30
CA ALA A 396 -1.66 -19.26 20.68
C ALA A 396 -0.52 -18.45 21.29
N ASP A 397 -0.86 -17.46 22.10
CA ASP A 397 0.09 -16.49 22.64
C ASP A 397 0.17 -16.60 24.16
N PHE A 398 1.22 -17.27 24.63
CA PHE A 398 1.60 -17.46 26.03
C PHE A 398 2.73 -16.50 26.46
N SER A 399 2.95 -15.38 25.74
CA SER A 399 4.08 -14.50 26.01
C SER A 399 4.07 -13.99 27.47
N GLY A 400 5.18 -14.13 28.18
CA GLY A 400 5.32 -13.74 29.58
C GLY A 400 4.47 -14.54 30.58
N ALA A 401 3.81 -15.63 30.17
CA ALA A 401 3.00 -16.45 31.07
C ALA A 401 3.87 -17.33 31.99
N ALA A 402 3.33 -17.72 33.14
CA ALA A 402 3.86 -18.81 33.95
C ALA A 402 3.08 -20.09 33.63
N LEU A 403 3.77 -21.13 33.17
CA LEU A 403 3.24 -22.45 32.86
C LEU A 403 3.91 -23.48 33.78
N VAL A 404 3.27 -23.79 34.90
CA VAL A 404 3.79 -24.70 35.92
C VAL A 404 3.05 -26.04 35.86
N ASP A 405 3.79 -27.11 35.56
CA ASP A 405 3.31 -28.48 35.42
C ASP A 405 2.16 -28.59 34.39
N CYS A 406 2.20 -27.80 33.32
CA CYS A 406 1.23 -27.81 32.22
C CYS A 406 1.49 -28.95 31.22
N THR A 407 0.43 -29.55 30.69
CA THR A 407 0.53 -30.64 29.71
C THR A 407 0.13 -30.16 28.32
N PHE A 408 1.00 -30.31 27.33
CA PHE A 408 0.77 -30.05 25.90
C PHE A 408 0.91 -31.33 25.06
N SER A 409 0.89 -32.51 25.68
CA SER A 409 1.16 -33.75 24.96
C SER A 409 0.16 -33.98 23.82
N HIS A 410 0.65 -34.27 22.61
CA HIS A 410 -0.16 -34.37 21.39
C HIS A 410 -0.93 -33.08 20.99
N ALA A 411 -0.57 -31.91 21.53
CA ALA A 411 -1.20 -30.65 21.12
C ALA A 411 -0.63 -30.14 19.78
N PHE A 412 -1.47 -29.52 18.96
CA PHE A 412 -1.04 -28.82 17.75
C PHE A 412 -0.82 -27.33 18.06
N ALA A 413 0.43 -26.96 18.36
CA ALA A 413 0.84 -25.63 18.81
C ALA A 413 1.76 -24.94 17.78
N MET A 414 1.49 -25.14 16.48
CA MET A 414 2.26 -24.52 15.41
C MET A 414 2.23 -22.98 15.52
N ALA A 415 3.40 -22.35 15.39
CA ALA A 415 3.58 -20.91 15.53
C ALA A 415 3.05 -20.31 16.86
N ALA A 416 2.89 -21.14 17.90
CA ALA A 416 2.60 -20.65 19.24
C ALA A 416 3.76 -19.80 19.77
N VAL A 417 3.45 -18.82 20.62
CA VAL A 417 4.40 -17.85 21.16
C VAL A 417 4.52 -18.03 22.66
N PHE A 418 5.69 -18.42 23.14
CA PHE A 418 6.08 -18.58 24.54
C PHE A 418 7.20 -17.60 24.90
N ASP A 419 7.33 -16.49 24.17
CA ASP A 419 8.39 -15.50 24.39
C ASP A 419 8.31 -14.95 25.82
N ASP A 420 9.46 -14.85 26.49
CA ASP A 420 9.60 -14.41 27.89
C ASP A 420 8.79 -15.23 28.92
N ALA A 421 8.25 -16.40 28.55
CA ALA A 421 7.46 -17.24 29.44
C ALA A 421 8.33 -18.05 30.42
N LEU A 422 7.76 -18.37 31.59
CA LEU A 422 8.33 -19.29 32.55
C LEU A 422 7.64 -20.65 32.41
N LEU A 423 8.37 -21.69 32.02
CA LEU A 423 7.86 -23.05 31.83
C LEU A 423 8.56 -23.99 32.82
N ILE A 424 7.85 -24.43 33.85
CA ILE A 424 8.37 -25.35 34.87
C ILE A 424 7.65 -26.68 34.71
N GLY A 425 8.37 -27.75 34.35
CA GLY A 425 7.77 -29.09 34.20
C GLY A 425 6.75 -29.18 33.05
N ALA A 426 6.82 -28.30 32.06
CA ALA A 426 5.91 -28.33 30.91
C ALA A 426 6.15 -29.59 30.06
N ASP A 427 5.06 -30.31 29.75
CA ASP A 427 5.12 -31.56 29.01
C ASP A 427 4.72 -31.37 27.54
N PHE A 428 5.70 -31.32 26.64
CA PHE A 428 5.50 -31.16 25.19
C PHE A 428 5.61 -32.49 24.42
N ARG A 429 5.49 -33.64 25.08
CA ARG A 429 5.67 -34.93 24.40
C ARG A 429 4.74 -35.08 23.20
N ASP A 430 5.30 -35.45 22.05
CA ASP A 430 4.57 -35.59 20.78
C ASP A 430 3.77 -34.33 20.36
N ALA A 431 4.09 -33.14 20.89
CA ALA A 431 3.43 -31.89 20.52
C ALA A 431 3.98 -31.32 19.21
N GLY A 432 3.11 -30.74 18.38
CA GLY A 432 3.48 -30.02 17.16
C GLY A 432 3.85 -28.58 17.44
N LEU A 433 5.14 -28.26 17.61
CA LEU A 433 5.64 -26.91 17.93
C LEU A 433 6.37 -26.25 16.74
N ALA A 434 6.05 -26.66 15.51
CA ALA A 434 6.69 -26.12 14.32
C ALA A 434 6.54 -24.59 14.25
N ALA A 435 7.63 -23.89 13.97
CA ALA A 435 7.73 -22.43 13.94
C ALA A 435 7.33 -21.69 15.24
N ALA A 436 7.18 -22.40 16.36
CA ALA A 436 6.92 -21.78 17.65
C ALA A 436 8.06 -20.82 18.06
N SER A 437 7.74 -19.86 18.92
CA SER A 437 8.71 -18.92 19.49
C SER A 437 8.83 -19.20 20.98
N LEU A 438 10.05 -19.42 21.48
CA LEU A 438 10.37 -19.56 22.89
C LEU A 438 11.48 -18.58 23.27
N ARG A 439 11.49 -17.38 22.66
CA ARG A 439 12.59 -16.43 22.84
C ARG A 439 12.65 -15.96 24.27
N ASN A 440 13.85 -15.94 24.85
CA ASN A 440 14.07 -15.59 26.26
C ASN A 440 13.24 -16.40 27.28
N ALA A 441 12.58 -17.49 26.87
CA ALA A 441 11.79 -18.31 27.78
C ALA A 441 12.69 -19.00 28.81
N VAL A 442 12.19 -19.20 30.02
CA VAL A 442 12.88 -19.99 31.06
C VAL A 442 12.26 -21.38 31.10
N LEU A 443 13.02 -22.39 30.66
CA LEU A 443 12.58 -23.78 30.52
C LEU A 443 13.22 -24.63 31.63
N ILE A 444 12.50 -24.87 32.72
CA ILE A 444 12.94 -25.70 33.85
C ILE A 444 12.30 -27.08 33.74
N ALA A 445 13.13 -28.10 33.50
CA ALA A 445 12.70 -29.50 33.32
C ALA A 445 11.55 -29.70 32.30
N PRO A 446 11.62 -29.12 31.09
CA PRO A 446 10.65 -29.41 30.03
C PRO A 446 10.79 -30.86 29.54
N ARG A 447 9.70 -31.42 29.01
CA ARG A 447 9.70 -32.73 28.35
C ARG A 447 9.49 -32.57 26.86
N TRP A 448 10.41 -33.10 26.06
CA TRP A 448 10.46 -32.88 24.60
C TRP A 448 10.24 -34.16 23.79
N GLU A 449 10.08 -35.32 24.44
CA GLU A 449 10.12 -36.62 23.76
C GLU A 449 9.08 -36.67 22.62
N GLY A 450 9.55 -36.76 21.37
CA GLY A 450 8.70 -36.80 20.18
C GLY A 450 8.18 -35.44 19.69
N ALA A 451 8.40 -34.33 20.41
CA ALA A 451 7.94 -33.00 20.02
C ALA A 451 8.53 -32.55 18.67
N LEU A 452 7.74 -31.89 17.81
CA LEU A 452 8.21 -31.37 16.53
C LEU A 452 8.64 -29.90 16.69
N LEU A 453 9.94 -29.64 16.67
CA LEU A 453 10.56 -28.31 16.82
C LEU A 453 11.09 -27.73 15.51
N ALA A 454 10.59 -28.19 14.35
CA ALA A 454 10.99 -27.67 13.04
C ALA A 454 10.76 -26.14 13.00
N TYR A 455 11.82 -25.37 12.74
CA TYR A 455 11.81 -23.90 12.74
C TYR A 455 11.44 -23.23 14.07
N ALA A 456 11.44 -23.98 15.19
CA ALA A 456 11.19 -23.41 16.51
C ALA A 456 12.38 -22.51 16.94
N ASP A 457 12.04 -21.36 17.49
CA ASP A 457 12.99 -20.30 17.81
C ASP A 457 13.24 -20.22 19.31
N LEU A 458 14.39 -20.72 19.76
CA LEU A 458 14.82 -20.73 21.15
C LEU A 458 15.88 -19.65 21.44
N ASP A 459 15.98 -18.61 20.61
CA ASP A 459 16.97 -17.55 20.80
C ASP A 459 16.79 -16.83 22.15
N GLY A 460 17.85 -16.78 22.95
CA GLY A 460 17.85 -16.21 24.29
C GLY A 460 17.26 -17.10 25.39
N ALA A 461 16.69 -18.27 25.07
CA ALA A 461 16.05 -19.16 26.05
C ALA A 461 17.04 -19.71 27.08
N TYR A 462 16.58 -19.89 28.31
CA TYR A 462 17.31 -20.54 29.39
C TYR A 462 16.92 -22.01 29.51
N VAL A 463 17.90 -22.90 29.48
CA VAL A 463 17.75 -24.35 29.56
C VAL A 463 18.75 -24.94 30.55
N PHE A 464 18.51 -26.17 31.00
CA PHE A 464 19.35 -26.86 31.97
C PHE A 464 19.75 -28.22 31.44
N GLY A 465 20.98 -28.65 31.71
CA GLY A 465 21.48 -29.94 31.24
C GLY A 465 23.01 -30.02 31.26
N VAL A 466 23.53 -31.18 30.88
CA VAL A 466 24.98 -31.36 30.66
C VAL A 466 25.35 -30.87 29.27
N ASP A 467 24.54 -31.22 28.28
CA ASP A 467 24.62 -30.73 26.90
C ASP A 467 23.20 -30.45 26.37
N PRO A 468 22.64 -29.27 26.64
CA PRO A 468 21.23 -29.00 26.37
C PRO A 468 20.89 -29.08 24.88
N LEU A 469 21.83 -28.75 23.98
CA LEU A 469 21.58 -28.81 22.53
C LEU A 469 21.47 -30.26 22.06
N ALA A 470 22.38 -31.13 22.50
CA ALA A 470 22.33 -32.55 22.18
C ALA A 470 21.12 -33.24 22.83
N GLU A 471 20.79 -32.89 24.08
CA GLU A 471 19.64 -33.43 24.80
C GLU A 471 18.31 -33.08 24.11
N ILE A 472 18.14 -31.82 23.68
CA ILE A 472 16.96 -31.40 22.92
C ILE A 472 16.93 -32.10 21.56
N ALA A 473 18.05 -32.16 20.83
CA ALA A 473 18.14 -32.81 19.52
C ALA A 473 17.86 -34.32 19.57
N ALA A 474 18.17 -34.99 20.69
CA ALA A 474 17.90 -36.40 20.88
C ALA A 474 16.43 -36.68 21.25
N ALA A 475 15.79 -35.76 21.97
CA ALA A 475 14.41 -35.92 22.44
C ALA A 475 13.37 -35.42 21.43
N ALA A 476 13.65 -34.32 20.74
CA ALA A 476 12.73 -33.66 19.82
C ALA A 476 13.06 -33.95 18.35
N GLN A 477 12.05 -33.85 17.49
CA GLN A 477 12.15 -33.99 16.04
C GLN A 477 12.32 -32.61 15.39
N GLY A 478 13.15 -32.51 14.35
CA GLY A 478 13.29 -31.29 13.54
C GLY A 478 14.03 -30.12 14.22
N PHE A 479 14.57 -30.30 15.42
CA PHE A 479 15.46 -29.34 16.05
C PHE A 479 16.86 -29.43 15.42
N ASP A 480 17.38 -28.31 14.93
CA ASP A 480 18.75 -28.22 14.43
C ASP A 480 19.68 -27.62 15.51
N PRO A 481 20.48 -28.43 16.22
CA PRO A 481 21.41 -27.93 17.23
C PRO A 481 22.52 -27.05 16.62
N GLY A 482 22.82 -27.18 15.32
CA GLY A 482 23.84 -26.40 14.63
C GLY A 482 23.48 -24.91 14.47
N LEU A 483 22.20 -24.56 14.60
CA LEU A 483 21.74 -23.16 14.56
C LEU A 483 21.99 -22.41 15.87
N TYR A 484 22.38 -23.09 16.94
CA TYR A 484 22.46 -22.51 18.28
C TYR A 484 23.84 -22.69 18.92
N ARG A 485 24.21 -21.72 19.76
CA ARG A 485 25.30 -21.83 20.73
C ARG A 485 24.69 -21.80 22.13
N ALA A 486 25.16 -22.67 23.02
CA ALA A 486 24.79 -22.66 24.43
C ALA A 486 25.87 -21.96 25.26
N ASP A 487 25.53 -20.81 25.86
CA ASP A 487 26.44 -20.05 26.72
C ASP A 487 26.11 -20.35 28.20
N PRO A 488 27.08 -20.80 29.03
CA PRO A 488 26.80 -21.12 30.42
C PRO A 488 26.48 -19.86 31.22
N VAL A 489 25.48 -19.93 32.09
CA VAL A 489 25.02 -18.80 32.92
C VAL A 489 24.84 -19.20 34.38
N ALA A 490 24.95 -18.24 35.30
CA ALA A 490 24.66 -18.47 36.71
C ALA A 490 23.16 -18.64 36.93
N VAL A 491 22.77 -19.53 37.84
CA VAL A 491 21.35 -19.77 38.20
C VAL A 491 20.65 -18.48 38.62
N GLN A 492 21.35 -17.56 39.30
CA GLN A 492 20.77 -16.27 39.69
C GLN A 492 20.30 -15.45 38.48
N ALA A 493 21.03 -15.47 37.36
CA ALA A 493 20.61 -14.78 36.15
C ALA A 493 19.30 -15.36 35.58
N VAL A 494 19.06 -16.66 35.77
CA VAL A 494 17.79 -17.31 35.40
C VAL A 494 16.68 -16.90 36.35
N VAL A 495 16.97 -16.81 37.65
CA VAL A 495 16.01 -16.32 38.66
C VAL A 495 15.54 -14.91 38.29
N ASP A 496 16.46 -14.04 37.90
CA ASP A 496 16.18 -12.64 37.56
C ASP A 496 15.56 -12.46 36.16
N ALA A 497 15.51 -13.52 35.34
CA ALA A 497 15.10 -13.42 33.93
C ALA A 497 13.58 -13.31 33.72
N THR A 498 12.76 -13.68 34.71
CA THR A 498 11.29 -13.56 34.59
C THR A 498 10.70 -12.76 35.74
N ILE A 499 9.51 -12.22 35.51
CA ILE A 499 8.75 -11.44 36.50
C ILE A 499 8.05 -12.30 37.55
N TRP A 500 8.00 -13.62 37.33
CA TRP A 500 7.28 -14.55 38.19
C TRP A 500 8.16 -14.99 39.36
N SER A 501 7.59 -15.10 40.55
CA SER A 501 8.32 -15.57 41.73
C SER A 501 8.15 -17.07 41.99
N TYR A 502 7.73 -17.84 40.98
CA TYR A 502 7.45 -19.27 41.11
C TYR A 502 8.70 -20.14 41.14
N HIS A 503 9.85 -19.57 40.80
CA HIS A 503 11.14 -20.23 40.83
C HIS A 503 12.10 -19.47 41.71
N ASP A 504 12.92 -20.22 42.42
CA ASP A 504 14.11 -19.73 43.10
C ASP A 504 15.25 -20.71 42.83
N ALA A 505 16.45 -20.40 43.32
CA ALA A 505 17.61 -21.27 43.14
C ALA A 505 17.40 -22.68 43.74
N ALA A 506 16.60 -22.81 44.80
CA ALA A 506 16.34 -24.08 45.46
C ALA A 506 15.40 -24.96 44.62
N LEU A 507 14.30 -24.42 44.13
CA LEU A 507 13.36 -25.11 43.24
C LEU A 507 14.04 -25.51 41.93
N ILE A 508 14.84 -24.61 41.34
CA ILE A 508 15.61 -24.93 40.13
C ILE A 508 16.52 -26.11 40.40
N ALA A 509 17.28 -26.09 41.50
CA ALA A 509 18.16 -27.20 41.88
C ALA A 509 17.38 -28.50 42.11
N GLU A 510 16.22 -28.44 42.77
CA GLU A 510 15.34 -29.59 42.99
C GLU A 510 14.84 -30.20 41.67
N ARG A 511 14.26 -29.36 40.79
CA ARG A 511 13.63 -29.80 39.53
C ARG A 511 14.64 -30.25 38.49
N THR A 512 15.86 -29.69 38.51
CA THR A 512 16.91 -29.99 37.52
C THR A 512 17.99 -30.94 38.04
N GLY A 513 17.92 -31.35 39.31
CA GLY A 513 18.99 -32.12 39.96
C GLY A 513 20.30 -31.34 40.10
N GLY A 514 20.24 -30.01 40.13
CA GLY A 514 21.41 -29.13 40.19
C GLY A 514 22.18 -29.01 38.86
N ALA A 515 21.52 -29.24 37.73
CA ALA A 515 22.15 -29.14 36.41
C ALA A 515 22.60 -27.70 36.09
N GLN A 516 23.63 -27.60 35.23
CA GLN A 516 24.14 -26.32 34.74
C GLN A 516 23.08 -25.60 33.92
N ALA A 517 22.94 -24.29 34.14
CA ALA A 517 22.08 -23.42 33.34
C ALA A 517 22.81 -22.88 32.11
N TRP A 518 22.11 -22.78 31.00
CA TRP A 518 22.63 -22.32 29.72
C TRP A 518 21.66 -21.32 29.11
N ARG A 519 22.19 -20.28 28.46
CA ARG A 519 21.43 -19.38 27.60
C ARG A 519 21.73 -19.72 26.15
N LEU A 520 20.69 -20.04 25.39
CA LEU A 520 20.82 -20.34 23.97
C LEU A 520 20.92 -19.05 23.17
N VAL A 521 21.78 -19.03 22.16
CA VAL A 521 21.96 -17.91 21.23
C VAL A 521 21.87 -18.46 19.82
N ARG A 522 20.92 -17.97 19.04
CA ARG A 522 20.80 -18.37 17.63
C ARG A 522 21.89 -17.70 16.82
N THR A 523 22.56 -18.47 15.97
CA THR A 523 23.74 -18.05 15.19
C THR A 523 23.47 -17.94 13.69
N GLY A 524 22.33 -18.45 13.20
CA GLY A 524 21.93 -18.44 11.80
C GLY A 524 20.44 -18.13 11.58
N ALA A 525 20.01 -18.11 10.32
CA ALA A 525 18.60 -17.99 9.93
C ALA A 525 17.96 -19.37 9.78
N PHE A 526 16.62 -19.40 9.77
CA PHE A 526 15.87 -20.60 9.38
C PHE A 526 15.80 -20.64 7.84
N ASP A 527 16.56 -21.54 7.23
CA ASP A 527 16.68 -21.63 5.77
C ASP A 527 15.64 -22.55 5.13
#